data_AF-A0A967LPR5-F1
#
_entry.id   AF-A0A967LPR5-F1
#
_cell.length_a   1.000
_cell.length_b   1.000
_cell.length_c   1.000
_cell.angle_alpha   90.00
_cell.angle_beta   90.00
_cell.angle_gamma   90.00
#
_symmetry.space_group_name_H-M   'P 1'
#
loop_
_entity.id
_entity.type
_entity.pdbx_description
1 polymer ?
#
loop_
_entity_poly.entity_id
_entity_poly.type
_entity_poly.pdbx_seq_one_letter_code
_entity_poly.pdbx_strand_id
1 'polypeptide(L)'
;SDYGAIRRPLETYVMRRRDLEEERFQDHWELILQTFSIPLRDFVSRNRALDLRRLRSVRFVFDRVHGGEVAIDRIGFTPDLDPAFLGARVDGS
;
A
#
# COMPACT_ATOMS: atom_id res chain seq x y z
N SER A 1 1.78 -9.21 -5.28
CA SER A 1 1.06 -9.13 -4.00
C SER A 1 -0.39 -9.45 -4.28
N ASP A 2 -1.03 -10.25 -3.43
CA ASP A 2 -2.40 -10.76 -3.63
C ASP A 2 -3.47 -9.64 -3.58
N TYR A 3 -3.11 -8.44 -3.12
CA TYR A 3 -4.01 -7.30 -2.90
C TYR A 3 -3.77 -6.12 -3.85
N GLY A 4 -3.07 -6.37 -4.95
CA GLY A 4 -2.69 -5.36 -5.93
C GLY A 4 -1.21 -4.98 -5.87
N ALA A 5 -0.73 -4.29 -6.91
CA ALA A 5 0.65 -3.86 -7.00
C ALA A 5 0.94 -2.68 -6.06
N ILE A 6 2.08 -2.72 -5.38
CA ILE A 6 2.64 -1.54 -4.71
C ILE A 6 3.21 -0.65 -5.82
N ARG A 7 2.68 0.56 -5.97
CA ARG A 7 3.15 1.51 -6.97
C ARG A 7 4.43 2.18 -6.50
N ARG A 8 5.36 2.40 -7.42
CA ARG A 8 6.48 3.30 -7.20
C ARG A 8 5.96 4.75 -7.18
N PRO A 9 6.66 5.66 -6.50
CA PRO A 9 6.34 7.08 -6.58
C PRO A 9 6.24 7.55 -8.04
N LEU A 10 5.35 8.51 -8.28
CA LEU A 10 5.14 9.03 -9.63
C LEU A 10 6.27 10.01 -9.95
N GLU A 11 7.05 9.71 -10.98
CA GLU A 11 8.01 10.67 -11.51
C GLU A 11 7.24 11.85 -12.13
N THR A 12 7.50 13.06 -11.65
CA THR A 12 6.78 14.26 -12.03
C THR A 12 7.74 15.40 -12.33
N TYR A 13 7.42 16.16 -13.37
CA TYR A 13 8.19 17.32 -13.82
C TYR A 13 7.22 18.47 -13.99
N VAL A 14 7.47 19.58 -13.29
CA VAL A 14 6.62 20.77 -13.30
C VAL A 14 6.92 21.64 -14.52
N MET A 15 8.20 21.81 -14.85
CA MET A 15 8.66 22.64 -15.95
C MET A 15 9.19 21.80 -17.12
N ARG A 16 9.02 22.32 -18.34
CA ARG A 16 9.59 21.71 -19.55
C ARG A 16 11.08 22.01 -19.73
N ARG A 17 11.58 23.08 -19.08
CA ARG A 17 12.99 23.48 -19.10
C ARG A 17 13.74 22.79 -17.97
N ARG A 18 14.54 21.80 -18.35
CA ARG A 18 15.27 20.93 -17.42
C ARG A 18 16.21 21.69 -16.49
N ASP A 19 16.86 22.73 -16.98
CA ASP A 19 17.82 23.50 -16.19
C ASP A 19 17.16 24.33 -15.07
N LEU A 20 15.98 24.89 -15.34
CA LEU A 20 15.18 25.58 -14.32
C LEU A 20 14.46 24.61 -13.39
N GLU A 21 14.15 23.40 -13.86
CA GLU A 21 13.56 22.35 -13.05
C GLU A 21 14.56 21.90 -11.97
N GLU A 22 15.78 21.54 -12.39
CA GLU A 22 16.85 21.07 -11.50
C GLU A 22 17.28 22.13 -10.46
N GLU A 23 17.19 23.43 -10.80
CA GLU A 23 17.47 24.52 -9.86
C GLU A 23 16.36 24.69 -8.82
N ARG A 24 15.09 24.48 -9.20
CA ARG A 24 13.92 24.86 -8.40
C ARG A 24 13.30 23.71 -7.62
N PHE A 25 13.47 22.48 -8.09
CA PHE A 25 12.87 21.28 -7.50
C PHE A 25 13.98 20.27 -7.17
N GLN A 26 14.14 19.96 -5.88
CA GLN A 26 15.16 19.01 -5.43
C GLN A 26 14.77 17.56 -5.71
N ASP A 27 13.47 17.26 -5.70
CA ASP A 27 12.90 15.95 -5.91
C ASP A 27 11.92 15.99 -7.09
N HIS A 28 12.04 15.02 -8.01
CA HIS A 28 11.20 14.89 -9.20
C HIS A 28 10.18 13.76 -9.05
N TRP A 29 9.69 13.55 -7.84
CA TRP A 29 8.76 12.48 -7.54
C TRP A 29 7.69 12.93 -6.54
N GLU A 30 6.49 12.38 -6.71
CA GLU A 30 5.38 12.60 -5.79
C GLU A 30 4.94 11.28 -5.16
N LEU A 31 4.75 11.31 -3.83
CA LEU A 31 4.21 10.18 -3.10
C LEU A 31 2.70 10.08 -3.33
N ILE A 32 2.28 9.14 -4.17
CA ILE A 32 0.86 8.85 -4.37
C ILE A 32 0.47 7.65 -3.50
N LEU A 33 -0.37 7.90 -2.50
CA LEU A 33 -0.89 6.85 -1.62
C LEU A 33 -1.98 6.04 -2.33
N GLN A 34 -1.91 4.72 -2.17
CA GLN A 34 -2.92 3.79 -2.64
C GLN A 34 -3.62 3.15 -1.44
N THR A 35 -4.96 3.13 -1.47
CA THR A 35 -5.75 2.42 -0.48
C THR A 35 -5.71 0.91 -0.77
N PHE A 36 -5.36 0.13 0.25
CA PHE A 36 -5.47 -1.31 0.23
C PHE A 36 -6.55 -1.76 1.21
N SER A 37 -7.44 -2.63 0.75
CA SER A 37 -8.44 -3.28 1.61
C SER A 37 -8.09 -4.75 1.72
N ILE A 38 -7.68 -5.18 2.92
CA ILE A 38 -7.20 -6.54 3.18
C ILE A 38 -8.25 -7.25 4.04
N PRO A 39 -8.95 -8.28 3.52
CA PRO A 39 -9.90 -9.03 4.33
C PRO A 39 -9.22 -9.81 5.44
N LEU A 40 -9.63 -9.58 6.69
CA LEU A 40 -9.04 -10.26 7.85
C LEU A 40 -9.17 -11.79 7.80
N ARG A 41 -10.17 -12.32 7.08
CA ARG A 41 -10.34 -13.76 6.84
C ARG A 41 -9.13 -14.40 6.13
N ASP A 42 -8.37 -13.63 5.35
CA ASP A 42 -7.22 -14.13 4.62
C ASP A 42 -6.05 -14.45 5.57
N PHE A 43 -6.06 -13.94 6.80
CA PHE A 43 -5.14 -14.36 7.86
C PHE A 43 -5.58 -15.67 8.53
N VAL A 44 -6.89 -15.93 8.61
CA VAL A 44 -7.45 -17.18 9.16
C VAL A 44 -7.16 -18.36 8.23
N SER A 45 -7.17 -18.15 6.92
CA SER A 45 -6.79 -19.21 5.96
C SER A 45 -5.34 -19.66 6.14
N ARG A 46 -4.44 -18.75 6.53
CA ARG A 46 -3.03 -19.03 6.83
C ARG A 46 -2.79 -19.55 8.25
N ASN A 47 -3.61 -19.14 9.21
CA ASN A 47 -3.58 -19.64 10.59
C ASN A 47 -5.00 -19.88 11.11
N ARG A 48 -5.46 -21.13 11.03
CA ARG A 48 -6.82 -21.52 11.45
C ARG A 48 -7.08 -21.33 12.95
N ALA A 49 -6.05 -21.22 13.78
CA ALA A 49 -6.19 -20.96 15.22
C ALA A 49 -6.41 -19.48 15.55
N LEU A 50 -6.30 -18.57 14.57
CA LEU A 50 -6.55 -17.15 14.76
C LEU A 50 -8.04 -16.87 15.00
N ASP A 51 -8.39 -16.43 16.21
CA ASP A 51 -9.74 -15.92 16.54
C ASP A 51 -9.77 -14.39 16.35
N LEU A 52 -10.40 -13.94 15.26
CA LEU A 52 -10.54 -12.50 14.95
C LEU A 52 -11.34 -11.72 16.00
N ARG A 53 -12.19 -12.39 16.80
CA ARG A 53 -12.94 -11.74 17.90
C ARG A 53 -12.05 -11.37 19.07
N ARG A 54 -10.81 -11.88 19.09
CA ARG A 54 -9.80 -11.63 20.13
C ARG A 54 -8.58 -10.93 19.56
N LEU A 55 -8.73 -10.21 18.44
CA LEU A 55 -7.64 -9.45 17.83
C LEU A 55 -7.12 -8.38 18.81
N ARG A 56 -5.82 -8.45 19.12
CA ARG A 56 -5.17 -7.52 20.05
C ARG A 56 -4.24 -6.52 19.37
N SER A 57 -3.62 -6.89 18.26
CA SER A 57 -2.67 -6.04 17.56
C SER A 57 -2.61 -6.38 16.07
N VAL A 58 -2.27 -5.36 15.29
CA VAL A 58 -1.92 -5.48 13.87
C VAL A 58 -0.49 -4.98 13.72
N ARG A 59 0.34 -5.72 12.98
CA ARG A 59 1.74 -5.36 12.74
C ARG A 59 2.00 -5.33 11.24
N PHE A 60 2.52 -4.20 10.77
CA PHE A 60 3.05 -4.06 9.43
C PHE A 60 4.51 -4.54 9.45
N VAL A 61 4.80 -5.58 8.68
CA VAL A 61 6.14 -6.16 8.58
C VAL A 61 6.60 -5.99 7.15
N PHE A 62 7.42 -4.98 6.91
CA PHE A 62 8.13 -4.80 5.65
C PHE A 62 9.35 -5.72 5.63
N ASP A 63 9.80 -6.09 4.44
CA ASP A 63 10.73 -7.17 4.07
C ASP A 63 12.15 -7.10 4.67
N ARG A 64 12.35 -6.33 5.74
CA ARG A 64 13.57 -6.23 6.56
C ARG A 64 14.84 -5.88 5.78
N VAL A 65 14.71 -5.51 4.50
CA VAL A 65 15.80 -5.01 3.69
C VAL A 65 15.98 -3.53 4.01
N HIS A 66 17.16 -3.15 4.48
CA HIS A 66 17.53 -1.75 4.71
C HIS A 66 17.74 -1.07 3.35
N GLY A 67 16.68 -0.46 2.81
CA GLY A 67 16.80 0.25 1.53
C GLY A 67 15.61 1.10 1.11
N GLY A 68 14.66 1.39 2.00
CA GLY A 68 13.50 2.19 1.63
C GLY A 68 12.72 2.74 2.81
N GLU A 69 11.95 3.79 2.52
CA GLU A 69 10.96 4.36 3.43
C GLU A 69 9.56 3.86 3.02
N VAL A 70 8.71 3.62 4.01
CA VAL A 70 7.30 3.26 3.77
C VAL A 70 6.40 4.24 4.50
N ALA A 71 5.59 4.95 3.72
CA ALA A 71 4.53 5.81 4.23
C ALA A 71 3.21 5.05 4.28
N ILE A 72 2.50 5.15 5.41
CA ILE A 72 1.18 4.55 5.61
C ILE A 72 0.28 5.62 6.23
N ASP A 73 -0.93 5.73 5.72
CA ASP A 73 -1.95 6.63 6.26
C ASP A 73 -3.33 5.97 6.24
N ARG A 74 -4.26 6.52 7.04
CA ARG A 74 -5.67 6.11 7.16
C ARG A 74 -5.87 4.62 7.46
N ILE A 75 -5.18 4.16 8.49
CA ILE A 75 -5.33 2.79 9.01
C ILE A 75 -6.67 2.68 9.76
N GLY A 76 -7.48 1.70 9.39
CA GLY A 76 -8.77 1.46 10.04
C GLY A 76 -9.38 0.11 9.68
N PHE A 77 -10.45 -0.23 10.40
CA PHE A 77 -11.29 -1.39 10.10
C PHE A 77 -12.62 -0.93 9.53
N THR A 78 -13.13 -1.65 8.53
CA THR A 78 -14.48 -1.46 8.00
C THR A 78 -15.22 -2.79 8.01
N PRO A 79 -16.48 -2.85 8.47
CA PRO A 79 -17.31 -4.04 8.36
C PRO A 79 -17.68 -4.34 6.90
N ASP A 80 -17.85 -3.29 6.11
CA ASP A 80 -18.23 -3.37 4.69
C ASP A 80 -17.01 -3.06 3.84
N LEU A 81 -16.47 -4.09 3.19
CA LEU A 81 -15.55 -3.91 2.08
C LEU A 81 -16.39 -3.74 0.83
N ASP A 82 -16.30 -2.58 0.16
CA ASP A 82 -16.89 -2.42 -1.16
C ASP A 82 -16.33 -3.53 -2.08
N PRO A 83 -17.20 -4.32 -2.75
CA PRO A 83 -16.79 -5.37 -3.67
C PRO A 83 -15.78 -4.92 -4.74
N ALA A 84 -15.77 -3.64 -5.11
CA ALA A 84 -14.78 -3.05 -6.01
C ALA A 84 -13.34 -3.25 -5.51
N PHE A 85 -13.11 -3.28 -4.19
CA PHE A 85 -11.79 -3.57 -3.60
C PHE A 85 -11.48 -5.06 -3.51
N LEU A 86 -12.49 -5.93 -3.61
CA LEU A 86 -12.28 -7.38 -3.69
C LEU A 86 -11.85 -7.83 -5.09
N GLY A 87 -12.26 -7.10 -6.13
CA GLY A 87 -11.91 -7.35 -7.53
C GLY A 87 -10.50 -6.89 -7.94
N ALA A 88 -9.82 -6.08 -7.11
CA ALA A 88 -8.42 -5.70 -7.31
C ALA A 88 -7.42 -6.81 -6.92
N ARG A 89 -7.90 -7.98 -6.47
CA ARG A 89 -7.08 -9.19 -6.44
C ARG A 89 -6.61 -9.44 -7.87
N VAL A 90 -5.29 -9.42 -8.08
CA VAL A 90 -4.73 -9.89 -9.35
C VAL A 90 -5.20 -11.33 -9.48
N ASP A 91 -6.01 -11.62 -10.50
CA ASP A 91 -6.42 -12.99 -10.82
C ASP A 91 -5.13 -13.81 -10.95
N GLY A 92 -4.86 -14.60 -9.91
CA GLY A 92 -3.75 -15.53 -9.90
C GLY A 92 -4.01 -16.55 -10.99
N SER A 93 -3.26 -16.43 -12.09
CA SER A 93 -3.05 -17.53 -13.04
C SER A 93 -2.06 -18.52 -12.45
#